data_AF-A0A1A5PGH6-F1
#
_entry.id   AF-A0A1A5PGH6-F1
#
_cell.length_a   1.000
_cell.length_b   1.000
_cell.length_c   1.000
_cell.angle_alpha   90.00
_cell.angle_beta   90.00
_cell.angle_gamma   90.00
#
_symmetry.space_group_name_H-M   'P 1'
#
loop_
_entity.id
_entity.type
_entity.pdbx_description
1 polymer ?
#
loop_
_entity_poly.entity_id
_entity_poly.type
_entity_poly.pdbx_seq_one_letter_code
_entity_poly.pdbx_strand_id
1 'polypeptide(L)'
;MTFERHGFRIADARDAARRFLVGSPDGGEPALPVHVVEATQLVVSELVTNAVKYGCGPMELSLLLAGDTLSVTVRDGGATLPRHWSADPRRVGRHGLEIVAALSQDVEVRREPTGKRITARISLDEPVRTGSRAVQPDEQPMSR
;
A
#
# COMPACT_ATOMS: atom_id res chain seq x y z
N MET A 1 -10.54 5.28 -8.72
CA MET A 1 -11.73 5.58 -7.89
C MET A 1 -11.41 6.79 -7.03
N THR A 2 -12.30 7.78 -6.95
CA THR A 2 -12.03 9.02 -6.21
C THR A 2 -12.95 9.10 -5.00
N PHE A 3 -12.43 9.57 -3.87
CA PHE A 3 -13.15 9.62 -2.62
C PHE A 3 -12.94 10.98 -1.92
N GLU A 4 -14.01 11.62 -1.46
CA GLU A 4 -13.90 12.86 -0.69
C GLU A 4 -13.59 12.58 0.79
N ARG A 5 -12.66 13.34 1.37
CA ARG A 5 -12.18 13.19 2.76
C ARG A 5 -13.30 13.14 3.81
N HIS A 6 -14.38 13.90 3.62
CA HIS A 6 -15.49 13.99 4.58
C HIS A 6 -16.46 12.80 4.51
N GLY A 7 -16.40 11.98 3.45
CA GLY A 7 -17.20 10.76 3.27
C GLY A 7 -16.38 9.47 3.24
N PHE A 8 -15.06 9.55 3.43
CA PHE A 8 -14.16 8.41 3.28
C PHE A 8 -14.29 7.44 4.47
N ARG A 9 -15.15 6.42 4.36
CA ARG A 9 -15.08 5.26 5.25
C ARG A 9 -14.04 4.27 4.72
N ILE A 10 -13.10 3.88 5.56
CA ILE A 10 -12.04 2.92 5.21
C ILE A 10 -12.65 1.59 4.71
N ALA A 11 -13.80 1.20 5.26
CA ALA A 11 -14.57 0.05 4.80
C ALA A 11 -15.01 0.17 3.33
N ASP A 12 -15.49 1.34 2.90
CA ASP A 12 -15.97 1.56 1.53
C ASP A 12 -14.83 1.39 0.50
N ALA A 13 -13.62 1.83 0.83
CA ALA A 13 -12.44 1.65 -0.02
C ALA A 13 -11.97 0.19 -0.07
N ARG A 14 -12.01 -0.52 1.05
CA ARG A 14 -11.68 -1.95 1.11
C ARG A 14 -12.68 -2.80 0.33
N ASP A 15 -13.96 -2.50 0.46
CA ASP A 15 -15.03 -3.22 -0.25
C ASP A 15 -14.97 -2.95 -1.75
N ALA A 16 -14.72 -1.70 -2.16
CA ALA A 16 -14.52 -1.36 -3.56
C ALA A 16 -13.30 -2.06 -4.15
N ALA A 17 -12.18 -2.12 -3.42
CA ALA A 17 -11.00 -2.86 -3.85
C ALA A 17 -11.31 -4.35 -4.01
N ARG A 18 -11.97 -4.98 -3.03
CA ARG A 18 -12.37 -6.38 -3.13
C ARG A 18 -13.26 -6.65 -4.35
N ARG A 19 -14.27 -5.80 -4.60
CA ARG A 19 -15.16 -5.94 -5.77
C ARG A 19 -14.40 -5.83 -7.09
N PHE A 20 -13.41 -4.95 -7.17
CA PHE A 20 -12.57 -4.82 -8.35
C PHE A 20 -11.74 -6.09 -8.62
N LEU A 21 -11.20 -6.72 -7.56
CA LEU A 21 -10.27 -7.85 -7.67
C LEU A 21 -10.92 -9.24 -7.78
N VAL A 22 -12.20 -9.35 -7.41
CA VAL A 22 -12.99 -10.59 -7.52
C VAL A 22 -13.77 -10.64 -8.84
N GLY A 23 -13.72 -9.57 -9.63
CA GLY A 23 -14.46 -9.43 -10.88
C GLY A 23 -15.92 -9.02 -10.69
N SER A 24 -16.51 -8.49 -11.77
CA SER A 24 -17.95 -8.22 -11.83
C SER A 24 -18.74 -9.52 -12.04
N PRO A 25 -19.91 -9.71 -11.40
CA PRO A 25 -20.81 -10.83 -11.69
C PRO A 25 -21.19 -10.95 -13.17
N ASP A 26 -21.17 -9.83 -13.91
CA ASP A 26 -21.72 -9.72 -15.27
C ASP A 26 -20.64 -9.71 -16.39
N GLY A 27 -19.45 -10.26 -16.13
CA GLY A 27 -18.58 -10.81 -17.18
C GLY A 27 -17.40 -9.94 -17.68
N GLY A 28 -16.19 -10.28 -17.19
CA GLY A 28 -14.89 -9.89 -17.74
C GLY A 28 -13.81 -9.65 -16.66
N GLU A 29 -12.77 -10.49 -16.62
CA GLU A 29 -11.83 -10.84 -15.52
C GLU A 29 -11.07 -9.71 -14.75
N PRO A 30 -10.62 -9.91 -13.48
CA PRO A 30 -9.97 -11.14 -12.97
C PRO A 30 -10.51 -11.73 -11.66
N ALA A 31 -10.45 -13.06 -11.55
CA ALA A 31 -10.46 -13.79 -10.28
C ALA A 31 -9.01 -13.94 -9.82
N LEU A 32 -8.49 -12.92 -9.13
CA LEU A 32 -7.10 -12.97 -8.65
C LEU A 32 -6.92 -14.01 -7.53
N PRO A 33 -5.70 -14.53 -7.33
CA PRO A 33 -5.41 -15.42 -6.22
C PRO A 33 -5.83 -14.79 -4.88
N VAL A 34 -6.37 -15.61 -3.96
CA VAL A 34 -6.89 -15.14 -2.66
C VAL A 34 -5.86 -14.31 -1.89
N HIS A 35 -4.59 -14.74 -1.91
CA HIS A 35 -3.50 -14.03 -1.24
C HIS A 35 -3.26 -12.62 -1.81
N VAL A 36 -3.49 -12.40 -3.12
CA VAL A 36 -3.39 -11.06 -3.74
C VAL A 36 -4.54 -10.18 -3.29
N VAL A 37 -5.75 -10.75 -3.20
CA VAL A 37 -6.94 -10.01 -2.71
C VAL A 37 -6.71 -9.56 -1.27
N GLU A 38 -6.27 -10.47 -0.39
CA GLU A 38 -5.98 -10.17 1.02
C GLU A 38 -4.86 -9.13 1.17
N ALA A 39 -3.74 -9.32 0.45
CA ALA A 39 -2.64 -8.36 0.46
C ALA A 39 -3.10 -6.97 0.01
N THR A 40 -3.89 -6.90 -1.07
CA THR A 40 -4.41 -5.63 -1.59
C THR A 40 -5.34 -4.95 -0.60
N GLN A 41 -6.26 -5.69 0.04
CA GLN A 41 -7.15 -5.12 1.04
C GLN A 41 -6.38 -4.51 2.22
N LEU A 42 -5.29 -5.17 2.64
CA LEU A 42 -4.44 -4.69 3.72
C LEU A 42 -3.63 -3.46 3.28
N VAL A 43 -2.99 -3.49 2.11
CA VAL A 43 -2.28 -2.34 1.53
C VAL A 43 -3.21 -1.13 1.37
N VAL A 44 -4.41 -1.31 0.81
CA VAL A 44 -5.42 -0.25 0.69
C VAL A 44 -5.77 0.31 2.06
N SER A 45 -6.00 -0.56 3.06
CA SER A 45 -6.35 -0.12 4.41
C SER A 45 -5.27 0.76 5.04
N GLU A 46 -4.02 0.35 4.92
CA GLU A 46 -2.89 1.09 5.50
C GLU A 46 -2.62 2.41 4.76
N LEU A 47 -2.61 2.41 3.42
CA LEU A 47 -2.38 3.62 2.64
C LEU A 47 -3.50 4.64 2.83
N VAL A 48 -4.76 4.20 2.80
CA VAL A 48 -5.92 5.05 3.07
C VAL A 48 -5.87 5.59 4.49
N THR A 49 -5.60 4.73 5.48
CA THR A 49 -5.52 5.15 6.89
C THR A 49 -4.45 6.23 7.07
N ASN A 50 -3.31 6.08 6.42
CA ASN A 50 -2.25 7.10 6.44
C ASN A 50 -2.70 8.40 5.77
N ALA A 51 -3.35 8.34 4.62
CA ALA A 51 -3.84 9.52 3.92
C ALA A 51 -4.98 10.24 4.69
N VAL A 52 -5.87 9.51 5.37
CA VAL A 52 -6.90 10.11 6.24
C VAL A 52 -6.27 10.77 7.48
N LYS A 53 -5.29 10.12 8.11
CA LYS A 53 -4.63 10.62 9.33
C LYS A 53 -3.67 11.79 9.07
N TYR A 54 -2.97 11.78 7.94
CA TYR A 54 -1.83 12.69 7.70
C TYR A 54 -1.91 13.49 6.39
N GLY A 55 -2.88 13.20 5.51
CA GLY A 55 -3.07 13.89 4.24
C GLY A 55 -3.94 15.15 4.35
N CYS A 56 -4.15 15.82 3.21
CA CYS A 56 -4.97 17.02 3.08
C CYS A 56 -5.84 16.95 1.82
N GLY A 57 -6.96 17.66 1.76
CA GLY A 57 -7.77 17.76 0.53
C GLY A 57 -8.40 16.45 0.04
N PRO A 58 -8.93 16.41 -1.21
CA PRO A 58 -9.55 15.21 -1.77
C PRO A 58 -8.53 14.08 -1.91
N MET A 59 -9.03 12.84 -1.79
CA MET A 59 -8.21 11.63 -1.84
C MET A 59 -8.60 10.78 -3.05
N GLU A 60 -7.62 10.20 -3.71
CA GLU A 60 -7.87 9.30 -4.85
C GLU A 60 -7.24 7.94 -4.58
N LEU A 61 -7.98 6.87 -4.82
CA LEU A 61 -7.50 5.49 -4.80
C LEU A 61 -7.63 4.88 -6.19
N SER A 62 -6.49 4.53 -6.80
CA SER A 62 -6.47 3.83 -8.08
C SER A 62 -5.96 2.41 -7.89
N LEU A 63 -6.65 1.46 -8.52
CA LEU A 63 -6.19 0.10 -8.72
C LEU A 63 -5.96 -0.09 -10.21
N LEU A 64 -4.76 -0.49 -10.59
CA LEU A 64 -4.40 -0.75 -11.97
C LEU A 64 -3.75 -2.12 -12.05
N LEU A 65 -4.38 -3.03 -12.77
CA LEU A 65 -3.79 -4.31 -13.12
C LEU A 65 -3.10 -4.19 -14.49
N ALA A 66 -1.81 -4.47 -14.55
CA ALA A 66 -1.03 -4.44 -15.79
C ALA A 66 -0.04 -5.62 -15.79
N GLY A 67 -0.26 -6.58 -16.71
CA GLY A 67 0.51 -7.82 -16.74
C GLY A 67 0.34 -8.63 -15.46
N ASP A 68 1.45 -8.98 -14.82
CA ASP A 68 1.57 -9.73 -13.57
C ASP A 68 1.60 -8.84 -12.32
N THR A 69 1.31 -7.55 -12.48
CA THR A 69 1.49 -6.56 -11.41
C THR A 69 0.22 -5.76 -11.17
N LEU A 70 -0.21 -5.75 -9.90
CA LEU A 70 -1.27 -4.89 -9.41
C LEU A 70 -0.68 -3.65 -8.72
N SER A 71 -1.01 -2.47 -9.22
CA SER A 71 -0.61 -1.19 -8.62
C SER A 71 -1.74 -0.60 -7.79
N VAL A 72 -1.48 -0.34 -6.51
CA VAL A 72 -2.36 0.37 -5.57
C VAL A 72 -1.82 1.77 -5.37
N THR A 73 -2.53 2.78 -5.88
CA THR A 73 -2.10 4.18 -5.80
C THR A 73 -3.04 4.99 -4.92
N VAL A 74 -2.51 5.66 -3.90
CA VAL A 74 -3.24 6.67 -3.11
C VAL A 74 -2.64 8.05 -3.37
N ARG A 75 -3.49 9.01 -3.74
CA ARG A 75 -3.15 10.43 -3.83
C ARG A 75 -3.88 11.20 -2.74
N ASP A 76 -3.18 12.16 -2.13
CA ASP A 76 -3.78 13.16 -1.26
C ASP A 76 -3.12 14.52 -1.51
N GLY A 77 -3.82 15.59 -1.14
CA GLY A 77 -3.38 16.97 -1.30
C GLY A 77 -2.31 17.46 -0.31
N GLY A 78 -1.80 16.57 0.56
CA GLY A 78 -0.78 16.90 1.54
C GLY A 78 0.64 16.81 0.96
N ALA A 79 1.41 17.89 1.07
CA ALA A 79 2.81 17.92 0.62
C ALA A 79 3.80 17.17 1.54
N THR A 80 3.34 16.74 2.72
CA THR A 80 4.18 16.04 3.70
C THR A 80 4.44 14.61 3.25
N LEU A 81 5.68 14.30 2.90
CA LEU A 81 6.13 12.94 2.63
C LEU A 81 6.06 12.08 3.90
N PRO A 82 5.80 10.77 3.74
CA PRO A 82 5.93 9.85 4.87
C PRO A 82 7.37 9.84 5.36
N ARG A 83 7.57 10.17 6.64
CA ARG A 83 8.91 10.26 7.26
C ARG A 83 9.50 8.90 7.66
N HIS A 84 8.74 7.81 7.56
CA HIS A 84 9.10 6.53 8.18
C HIS A 84 9.02 5.40 7.16
N TRP A 85 10.17 4.99 6.65
CA TRP A 85 10.39 3.74 5.93
C TRP A 85 11.22 2.73 6.74
N SER A 86 11.78 3.16 7.88
CA SER A 86 12.56 2.30 8.77
C SER A 86 11.65 1.64 9.79
N ALA A 87 11.68 0.31 9.82
CA ALA A 87 10.92 -0.49 10.78
C ALA A 87 11.36 -0.17 12.22
N ASP A 88 10.43 0.30 13.06
CA ASP A 88 10.62 0.30 14.51
C ASP A 88 9.58 -0.62 15.15
N PRO A 89 9.94 -1.89 15.42
CA PRO A 89 9.01 -2.89 15.94
C PRO A 89 8.47 -2.57 17.34
N ARG A 90 8.94 -1.51 18.00
CA ARG A 90 8.47 -1.07 19.33
C ARG A 90 7.40 0.02 19.26
N ARG A 91 7.01 0.49 18.07
CA ARG A 91 6.16 1.67 17.88
C ARG A 91 4.70 1.30 17.62
N VAL A 92 3.93 1.15 18.71
CA VAL A 92 2.49 0.86 18.65
C VAL A 92 1.77 1.85 17.72
N GLY A 93 1.17 1.33 16.64
CA GLY A 93 0.28 2.07 15.74
C GLY A 93 0.92 2.79 14.53
N ARG A 94 2.18 2.50 14.16
CA ARG A 94 2.83 3.10 12.96
C ARG A 94 3.40 2.12 11.91
N HIS A 95 3.08 0.83 12.02
CA HIS A 95 3.56 -0.20 11.10
C HIS A 95 2.95 -0.16 9.69
N GLY A 96 2.05 0.77 9.39
CA GLY A 96 1.27 0.73 8.15
C GLY A 96 2.12 0.73 6.87
N LEU A 97 3.20 1.51 6.82
CA LEU A 97 4.10 1.49 5.66
C LEU A 97 5.05 0.28 5.66
N GLU A 98 5.33 -0.30 6.82
CA GLU A 98 6.12 -1.54 6.93
C GLU A 98 5.32 -2.71 6.37
N ILE A 99 4.03 -2.78 6.70
CA ILE A 99 3.09 -3.75 6.13
C ILE A 99 3.00 -3.55 4.62
N VAL A 100 2.81 -2.32 4.15
CA VAL A 100 2.76 -2.04 2.71
C VAL A 100 4.05 -2.48 2.01
N ALA A 101 5.22 -2.19 2.58
CA ALA A 101 6.50 -2.60 2.02
C ALA A 101 6.69 -4.12 2.02
N ALA A 102 6.26 -4.84 3.07
CA ALA A 102 6.37 -6.29 3.14
C ALA A 102 5.45 -7.02 2.14
N LEU A 103 4.31 -6.42 1.82
CA LEU A 103 3.31 -6.98 0.90
C LEU A 103 3.52 -6.56 -0.57
N SER A 104 4.50 -5.68 -0.84
CA SER A 104 4.72 -5.09 -2.15
C SER A 104 6.12 -5.42 -2.66
N GLN A 105 6.26 -5.66 -3.96
CA GLN A 105 7.58 -5.75 -4.61
C GLN A 105 8.29 -4.39 -4.68
N ASP A 106 7.52 -3.30 -4.75
CA ASP A 106 8.03 -1.94 -4.74
C ASP A 106 7.01 -0.97 -4.14
N VAL A 107 7.50 0.08 -3.49
CA VAL A 107 6.67 1.20 -3.04
C VAL A 107 7.31 2.51 -3.46
N GLU A 108 6.62 3.23 -4.34
CA GLU A 108 7.05 4.51 -4.86
C GLU A 108 6.30 5.66 -4.20
N VAL A 109 7.02 6.71 -3.80
CA VAL A 109 6.40 7.95 -3.34
C VAL A 109 6.89 9.14 -4.14
N ARG A 110 5.95 9.85 -4.76
CA ARG A 110 6.20 11.05 -5.54
C ARG A 110 5.49 12.25 -4.94
N ARG A 111 6.21 13.36 -4.80
CA ARG A 111 5.58 14.68 -4.59
C ARG A 111 4.97 15.13 -5.90
N GLU A 112 3.81 15.76 -5.81
CA GLU A 112 3.11 16.35 -6.95
C GLU A 112 2.79 17.82 -6.63
N PRO A 113 2.59 18.69 -7.64
CA PRO A 113 2.30 20.11 -7.40
C PRO A 113 1.12 20.35 -6.47
N THR A 114 0.13 19.45 -6.49
CA THR A 114 -1.09 19.52 -5.69
C THR A 114 -1.11 18.57 -4.50
N GLY A 115 0.00 17.89 -4.15
CA GLY A 115 0.04 16.96 -3.03
C GLY A 115 1.12 15.89 -3.14
N LYS A 116 0.73 14.64 -2.89
CA LYS A 116 1.61 13.48 -3.05
C LYS A 116 0.86 12.26 -3.59
N ARG A 117 1.62 11.36 -4.18
CA ARG A 117 1.19 10.05 -4.66
C ARG A 117 2.05 8.97 -4.01
N ILE A 118 1.41 7.95 -3.47
CA ILE A 118 2.05 6.72 -2.99
C ILE A 118 1.53 5.57 -3.84
N THR A 119 2.43 4.79 -4.43
CA THR A 119 2.11 3.63 -5.29
C THR A 119 2.78 2.39 -4.73
N ALA A 120 2.01 1.42 -4.29
CA ALA A 120 2.47 0.08 -3.93
C ALA A 120 2.23 -0.88 -5.10
N ARG A 121 3.23 -1.68 -5.47
CA ARG A 121 3.12 -2.70 -6.53
C ARG A 121 3.13 -4.09 -5.91
N ILE A 122 2.11 -4.89 -6.20
CA ILE A 122 1.93 -6.26 -5.71
C ILE A 122 2.11 -7.20 -6.91
N SER A 123 2.93 -8.24 -6.76
CA SER A 123 3.07 -9.30 -7.77
C SER A 123 1.88 -10.25 -7.68
N LEU A 124 1.39 -10.72 -8.83
CA LEU A 124 0.35 -11.74 -8.91
C LEU A 124 0.89 -13.16 -8.73
N ASP A 125 2.19 -13.36 -8.99
CA ASP A 125 2.81 -14.69 -9.07
C ASP A 125 3.58 -15.07 -7.80
N GLU A 126 4.06 -14.08 -7.04
CA GLU A 126 4.87 -14.34 -5.84
C GLU A 126 4.01 -14.32 -4.57
N PRO A 127 3.97 -15.43 -3.80
CA PRO A 127 3.29 -15.42 -2.52
C PRO A 127 3.96 -14.41 -1.58
N VAL A 128 3.12 -13.64 -0.89
CA VAL A 128 3.49 -12.59 0.06
C VAL A 128 4.70 -13.00 0.92
N ARG A 129 5.80 -12.24 0.80
CA ARG A 129 6.98 -12.40 1.65
C ARG A 129 6.66 -11.92 3.07
N THR A 130 6.11 -12.80 3.90
CA THR A 130 6.04 -12.55 5.35
C THR A 130 7.48 -12.43 5.86
N GLY A 131 7.83 -11.24 6.37
CA GLY A 131 9.20 -10.73 6.37
C GLY A 131 10.26 -11.53 7.14
N SER A 132 11.51 -11.44 6.64
CA SER A 132 12.73 -11.31 7.44
C SER A 132 13.93 -11.05 6.52
N ARG A 133 14.54 -9.87 6.63
CA ARG A 133 15.98 -9.76 6.84
C ARG A 133 16.30 -8.44 7.53
N ALA A 134 16.41 -8.52 8.84
CA ALA A 134 17.13 -7.53 9.63
C ALA A 134 18.51 -7.32 9.01
N VAL A 135 18.88 -6.05 8.87
CA VAL A 135 20.26 -5.61 8.66
C VAL A 135 21.10 -6.25 9.77
N GLN A 136 22.02 -7.14 9.41
CA GLN A 136 23.13 -7.45 10.29
C GLN A 136 24.05 -6.23 10.27
N PRO A 137 24.42 -5.65 11.43
CA PRO A 137 25.52 -4.72 11.50
C PRO A 137 26.78 -5.45 11.04
N ASP A 138 27.55 -4.78 10.18
CA ASP A 138 28.87 -5.22 9.77
C ASP A 138 29.83 -5.05 10.98
N GLU A 139 29.65 -5.89 12.00
CA GLU A 139 30.69 -6.12 13.01
C GLU A 139 31.69 -7.08 12.39
N GLN A 140 32.76 -6.53 11.81
CA GLN A 140 33.99 -7.31 11.62
C GLN A 140 34.76 -7.33 12.94
N PRO A 141 34.93 -8.48 13.61
CA PRO A 141 35.99 -8.66 14.56
C PRO A 141 37.26 -9.16 13.85
N MET A 142 38.37 -8.94 14.55
CA MET A 142 39.69 -9.56 14.44
C MET A 142 40.73 -8.78 13.62
N SER A 143 41.69 -8.13 14.29
CA SER A 143 42.80 -8.71 15.08
C SER A 143 43.95 -9.18 14.19
N ARG A 144 45.09 -8.48 14.25
CA ARG A 144 46.33 -8.94 14.89
C ARG A 144 47.41 -7.86 14.81
#